data_AF-A0A1H9G3S9-F1
#
_entry.id   AF-A0A1H9G3S9-F1
#
_cell.length_a   1.000
_cell.length_b   1.000
_cell.length_c   1.000
_cell.angle_alpha   90.00
_cell.angle_beta   90.00
_cell.angle_gamma   90.00
#
_symmetry.space_group_name_H-M   'P 1'
#
loop_
_entity.id
_entity.type
_entity.pdbx_description
1 polymer ?
#
loop_
_entity_poly.entity_id
_entity_poly.type
_entity_poly.pdbx_seq_one_letter_code
_entity_poly.pdbx_strand_id
1 'polypeptide(L)' 'MSGILIDTLVYIFLKNWEYKDKSFVYYDWLSRDFFKYLKEIDSNKLYWLAPGSNRYVWKSGNFQYKANQAYNTSLGY' A
#
# COMPACT_ATOMS: atom_id res chain seq x y z
N MET A 1 -5.20 -10.10 -2.39
CA MET A 1 -4.61 -9.67 -1.10
C MET A 1 -5.65 -9.92 -0.03
N SER A 2 -5.25 -10.38 1.15
CA SER A 2 -6.16 -10.44 2.30
C SER A 2 -6.41 -9.04 2.86
N GLY A 3 -7.54 -8.82 3.54
CA GLY A 3 -7.83 -7.52 4.18
C GLY A 3 -6.73 -7.10 5.17
N ILE A 4 -6.30 -8.04 6.02
CA ILE A 4 -5.23 -7.79 7.00
C ILE A 4 -3.89 -7.39 6.37
N LEU A 5 -3.58 -7.89 5.15
CA LEU A 5 -2.39 -7.48 4.42
C LEU A 5 -2.52 -6.02 3.95
N ILE A 6 -3.70 -5.63 3.49
CA ILE A 6 -3.97 -4.25 3.09
C ILE A 6 -3.81 -3.33 4.32
N ASP A 7 -4.45 -3.66 5.46
CA ASP A 7 -4.34 -2.88 6.70
C ASP A 7 -2.89 -2.71 7.15
N THR A 8 -2.12 -3.81 7.10
CA THR A 8 -0.70 -3.82 7.47
C THR A 8 0.12 -2.90 6.56
N LEU A 9 -0.08 -3.01 5.25
CA LEU A 9 0.67 -2.22 4.27
C LEU A 9 0.30 -0.74 4.30
N VAL A 10 -0.99 -0.41 4.45
CA VAL A 10 -1.47 0.97 4.60
C VAL A 10 -0.85 1.60 5.84
N TYR A 11 -0.86 0.90 6.97
CA TYR A 11 -0.24 1.43 8.20
C TYR A 11 1.27 1.70 8.02
N ILE A 12 2.01 0.77 7.40
CA ILE A 12 3.45 0.95 7.13
C ILE A 12 3.69 2.13 6.19
N PHE A 13 2.88 2.26 5.13
CA PHE A 13 2.93 3.36 4.19
C PHE A 13 2.67 4.71 4.87
N LEU A 14 1.59 4.82 5.63
CA LEU A 14 1.17 6.05 6.31
C LEU A 14 2.20 6.57 7.30
N LYS A 15 3.06 5.70 7.88
CA LYS A 15 4.15 6.17 8.75
C LYS A 15 5.10 7.14 8.05
N ASN A 16 5.37 6.90 6.78
CA ASN A 16 6.35 7.63 5.99
C ASN A 16 5.71 8.55 4.94
N TRP A 17 4.38 8.57 4.84
CA TRP A 17 3.70 9.39 3.84
C TRP A 17 3.73 10.87 4.22
N GLU A 18 4.23 11.71 3.32
CA GLU A 18 4.53 13.13 3.55
C GLU A 18 3.29 13.95 3.96
N TYR A 19 2.13 13.62 3.41
CA TYR A 19 0.88 14.37 3.61
C TYR A 19 -0.02 13.76 4.69
N LYS A 20 0.49 12.84 5.52
CA LYS A 20 -0.31 12.14 6.55
C LYS A 20 -0.98 13.05 7.57
N ASP A 21 -0.40 14.23 7.83
CA ASP A 21 -0.91 15.23 8.78
C ASP A 21 -1.75 16.33 8.09
N LYS A 22 -2.12 16.13 6.83
CA LYS A 22 -2.88 17.11 6.02
C LYS A 22 -4.36 16.71 5.91
N SER A 23 -5.22 17.71 5.65
CA SER A 23 -6.69 17.56 5.57
C SER A 23 -7.16 16.66 4.42
N PHE A 24 -8.44 16.29 4.44
CA PHE A 24 -9.15 15.38 3.53
C PHE A 24 -8.99 15.68 2.02
N VAL A 25 -8.54 16.88 1.65
CA VAL A 25 -8.29 17.29 0.25
C VAL A 25 -7.22 16.43 -0.44
N TYR A 26 -6.37 15.72 0.31
CA TYR A 26 -5.27 14.94 -0.25
C TYR A 26 -5.58 13.45 -0.47
N TYR A 27 -6.85 13.03 -0.42
CA TYR A 27 -7.22 11.61 -0.55
C TYR A 27 -6.98 11.02 -1.95
N ASP A 28 -7.02 11.84 -3.00
CA ASP A 28 -6.62 11.41 -4.34
C ASP A 28 -5.11 11.10 -4.38
N TRP A 29 -4.30 11.94 -3.75
CA TRP A 29 -2.85 11.74 -3.65
C TRP A 29 -2.50 10.56 -2.75
N LEU A 30 -3.24 10.36 -1.66
CA LEU A 30 -3.10 9.19 -0.79
C LEU A 30 -3.26 7.91 -1.60
N SER A 31 -4.33 7.80 -2.37
CA SER A 31 -4.64 6.60 -3.16
C SER A 31 -3.58 6.37 -4.24
N ARG A 32 -3.22 7.42 -4.99
CA ARG A 32 -2.14 7.38 -5.99
C ARG A 32 -0.81 6.90 -5.37
N ASP A 33 -0.38 7.54 -4.30
CA ASP A 33 0.92 7.27 -3.67
C ASP A 33 0.93 5.89 -3.00
N PHE A 34 -0.20 5.43 -2.47
CA PHE A 34 -0.33 4.09 -1.94
C PHE A 34 -0.20 3.03 -3.05
N PHE A 35 -0.85 3.22 -4.20
CA PHE A 35 -0.66 2.30 -5.34
C PHE A 35 0.76 2.32 -5.88
N LYS A 36 1.42 3.49 -5.87
CA LYS A 36 2.86 3.61 -6.18
C LYS A 36 3.71 2.79 -5.22
N TYR A 37 3.47 2.94 -3.92
CA TYR A 37 4.15 2.15 -2.90
C TYR A 37 3.95 0.64 -3.13
N LEU A 38 2.71 0.20 -3.38
CA LEU A 38 2.42 -1.22 -3.62
C LEU A 38 3.11 -1.79 -4.86
N LYS A 39 3.15 -1.06 -5.99
CA LYS A 39 3.79 -1.56 -7.22
C LYS A 39 5.31 -1.66 -7.09
N GLU A 40 5.92 -0.89 -6.19
CA GLU A 40 7.37 -0.84 -5.97
C GLU A 40 7.87 -1.82 -4.92
N ILE A 41 6.97 -2.49 -4.18
CA ILE A 41 7.31 -3.59 -3.28
C ILE A 41 7.93 -4.74 -4.08
N ASP A 42 9.11 -5.20 -3.64
CA ASP A 42 9.77 -6.39 -4.15
C ASP A 42 8.82 -7.60 -4.20
N SER A 43 8.66 -8.17 -5.40
CA SER A 43 7.83 -9.36 -5.65
C SER A 43 8.36 -10.62 -4.97
N ASN A 44 9.57 -10.63 -4.43
CA ASN A 44 10.08 -11.75 -3.62
C ASN A 44 9.73 -11.61 -2.13
N LYS A 45 9.27 -10.44 -1.68
CA LYS A 45 8.80 -10.27 -0.30
C LYS A 45 7.51 -11.06 -0.08
N LEU A 46 7.53 -11.96 0.90
CA LEU A 46 6.43 -12.90 1.17
C LEU A 46 5.51 -12.47 2.30
N TYR A 47 6.02 -11.70 3.27
CA TYR A 47 5.26 -11.31 4.47
C TYR A 47 5.66 -9.96 5.05
N TRP A 48 4.79 -9.46 5.94
CA TRP A 48 4.98 -8.30 6.81
C TRP A 48 4.58 -8.64 8.24
N LEU A 49 5.01 -7.82 9.19
CA LEU A 49 4.60 -7.94 10.59
C LEU A 49 3.41 -7.01 10.84
N ALA A 50 2.31 -7.56 11.35
CA ALA A 50 1.15 -6.77 11.71
C ALA A 50 1.52 -5.79 12.84
N PRO A 51 1.14 -4.51 12.74
CA PRO A 51 1.37 -3.52 13.80
C PRO A 51 0.78 -3.98 15.14
N GLY A 52 1.50 -3.73 16.23
CA GLY A 52 1.10 -4.08 17.60
C GLY A 52 1.31 -5.55 17.97
N SER A 53 0.86 -6.49 17.14
CA SER A 53 0.95 -7.93 17.45
C SER A 53 2.20 -8.64 16.93
N ASN A 54 2.91 -8.04 15.97
CA ASN A 54 4.02 -8.67 15.23
C ASN A 54 3.68 -10.02 14.59
N ARG A 55 2.40 -10.32 14.38
CA ARG A 55 1.97 -11.52 13.66
C ARG A 55 2.41 -11.44 12.21
N TYR A 56 2.89 -12.56 11.66
CA TYR A 56 3.18 -12.69 10.24
C TYR A 56 1.92 -12.56 9.38
N VAL A 57 1.96 -11.65 8.42
CA VAL A 57 0.92 -11.43 7.43
C VAL A 57 1.49 -11.74 6.05
N TRP A 58 1.07 -12.87 5.51
CA TRP A 58 1.56 -13.41 4.25
C TRP A 58 0.79 -12.85 3.05
N LYS A 59 1.48 -12.65 1.92
CA LYS A 59 0.80 -12.46 0.64
C LYS A 59 0.29 -13.78 0.09
N SER A 60 -0.84 -13.72 -0.61
CA SER A 60 -1.42 -14.85 -1.35
C SER A 60 -0.99 -14.91 -2.82
N GLY A 61 -0.20 -13.94 -3.28
CA GLY A 61 0.20 -13.77 -4.67
C GLY A 61 0.75 -12.37 -4.94
N ASN A 62 1.32 -12.16 -6.12
CA ASN A 62 1.82 -10.86 -6.54
C ASN A 62 0.66 -9.90 -6.84
N PHE A 63 0.77 -8.67 -6.34
CA PHE A 63 -0.23 -7.62 -6.49
C PHE A 63 0.32 -6.40 -7.27
N GLN A 64 1.61 -6.41 -7.60
CA GLN A 64 2.33 -5.31 -8.25
C GLN A 64 1.72 -4.94 -9.59
N TYR A 65 1.31 -5.93 -10.40
CA TYR A 65 0.66 -5.67 -11.69
C TYR A 65 -0.64 -4.89 -11.51
N LYS A 66 -1.53 -5.34 -10.60
CA LYS A 66 -2.79 -4.65 -10.31
C LYS A 66 -2.56 -3.27 -9.69
N ALA A 67 -1.57 -3.14 -8.81
CA ALA A 67 -1.17 -1.86 -8.25
C ALA A 67 -0.65 -0.89 -9.32
N ASN A 68 0.10 -1.37 -10.31
CA ASN A 68 0.57 -0.55 -11.43
C ASN A 68 -0.58 -0.04 -12.30
N GLN A 69 -1.57 -0.89 -12.59
CA GLN A 69 -2.78 -0.46 -13.31
C GLN A 69 -3.53 0.63 -12.53
N ALA A 70 -3.78 0.41 -11.23
CA ALA A 70 -4.46 1.38 -10.39
C ALA A 70 -3.69 2.71 -10.25
N TYR A 71 -2.37 2.65 -10.17
CA TYR A 71 -1.52 3.83 -10.17
C TYR A 71 -1.67 4.65 -11.46
N ASN A 72 -1.62 4.00 -12.63
CA ASN A 72 -1.81 4.68 -13.91
C ASN A 72 -3.19 5.32 -14.03
N THR A 73 -4.25 4.61 -13.63
CA THR A 73 -5.61 5.16 -13.60
C THR A 73 -5.71 6.39 -12.69
N SER A 74 -5.04 6.39 -11.54
CA SER A 74 -5.03 7.55 -10.64
C SER A 74 -4.30 8.78 -11.21
N LEU A 75 -3.49 8.61 -12.26
CA LEU A 75 -2.85 9.68 -13.01
C LEU A 75 -3.67 10.15 -14.23
N GLY A 76 -4.78 9.46 -14.54
CA GLY A 76 -5.59 9.71 -15.73
C GLY A 76 -5.07 9.01 -17.00
N TYR A 77 -4.22 7.99 -16.86
CA TYR A 77 -3.74 7.13 -17.96
C TYR A 77 -4.45 5.77 -18.02
#